data_AF-A0A094D902-F1
#
_entry.id   AF-A0A094D902-F1
#
_cell.length_a   1.000
_cell.length_b   1.000
_cell.length_c   1.000
_cell.angle_alpha   90.00
_cell.angle_beta   90.00
_cell.angle_gamma   90.00
#
_symmetry.space_group_name_H-M   'P 1'
#
loop_
_entity.id
_entity.type
_entity.pdbx_description
1 polymer ?
#
loop_
_entity_poly.entity_id
_entity_poly.type
_entity_poly.pdbx_seq_one_letter_code
_entity_poly.pdbx_strand_id
1 'polypeptide(L)'
;MRSLQLFTGDTNDWQVHLKAASTVALTCGRKALQIHGSPSSTSNTHELAIRFFTGVIIWYDILSCVTTGLKPFLALHDVDEVFDKIHFHRLMGCESWLMRLILEIAILCESKKRHENSGALRMQELAHRATDIKARIELGLTMSSGYQHGATMVDNTTTTMISHASAPSVQHITRVFACVALVYLQVFISGPHPQIPEIQQGVSRTMAALDTLPDKDLVRNLLWPVCIAGCMATTEHEPYWRNLVSSVGGERWSFGYPSKVLDIMEECWRLRKEQSENLVAVDWMTAMKNLDMKVLLV
;
A
#
# COMPACT_ATOMS: atom_id res chain seq x y z
N MET A 1 -16.73 15.07 15.25
CA MET A 1 -16.42 13.67 15.64
C MET A 1 -17.21 12.60 14.84
N ARG A 2 -18.20 12.95 14.00
CA ARG A 2 -18.95 12.00 13.14
C ARG A 2 -18.29 11.69 11.77
N SER A 3 -17.28 12.43 11.34
CA SER A 3 -16.66 12.25 10.00
C SER A 3 -15.71 11.05 9.88
N LEU A 4 -15.22 10.50 11.01
CA LEU A 4 -14.35 9.32 11.02
C LEU A 4 -15.13 8.00 11.16
N GLN A 5 -16.41 8.04 11.54
CA GLN A 5 -17.30 6.87 11.58
C GLN A 5 -17.78 6.42 10.18
N LEU A 6 -17.47 7.18 9.12
CA LEU A 6 -17.82 6.79 7.75
C LEU A 6 -16.84 5.81 7.11
N PHE A 7 -15.68 5.60 7.71
CA PHE A 7 -14.73 4.57 7.27
C PHE A 7 -14.90 3.25 8.02
N THR A 8 -15.95 3.09 8.84
CA THR A 8 -16.01 2.00 9.84
C THR A 8 -17.15 1.00 9.67
N GLY A 9 -17.86 0.93 8.53
CA GLY A 9 -18.94 -0.06 8.48
C GLY A 9 -19.52 -0.37 7.11
N ASP A 10 -19.86 0.65 6.32
CA ASP A 10 -20.53 0.42 5.05
C ASP A 10 -19.50 0.36 3.92
N THR A 11 -19.31 -0.82 3.35
CA THR A 11 -18.31 -1.07 2.29
C THR A 11 -18.59 -0.26 1.02
N ASN A 12 -19.71 0.45 0.91
CA ASN A 12 -20.14 1.05 -0.35
C ASN A 12 -19.78 2.52 -0.58
N ASP A 13 -19.47 3.32 0.46
CA ASP A 13 -19.42 4.79 0.29
C ASP A 13 -18.04 5.44 0.40
N TRP A 14 -17.01 4.71 0.88
CA TRP A 14 -15.67 5.29 1.10
C TRP A 14 -15.08 5.91 -0.18
N GLN A 15 -15.40 5.39 -1.36
CA GLN A 15 -14.92 5.89 -2.65
C GLN A 15 -15.38 7.32 -2.91
N VAL A 16 -16.65 7.63 -2.62
CA VAL A 16 -17.22 8.97 -2.80
C VAL A 16 -16.53 9.96 -1.86
N HIS A 17 -16.33 9.55 -0.61
CA HIS A 17 -15.68 10.39 0.39
C HIS A 17 -14.19 10.61 0.10
N LEU A 18 -13.46 9.56 -0.30
CA LEU A 18 -12.05 9.68 -0.64
C LEU A 18 -11.85 10.55 -1.88
N LYS A 19 -12.71 10.44 -2.89
CA LYS A 19 -12.68 11.30 -4.08
C LYS A 19 -12.90 12.77 -3.73
N ALA A 20 -13.91 13.06 -2.90
CA ALA A 20 -14.18 14.42 -2.43
C ALA A 20 -13.01 14.97 -1.60
N ALA A 21 -12.48 14.17 -0.68
CA ALA A 21 -11.34 14.52 0.15
C ALA A 21 -10.08 14.80 -0.70
N SER A 22 -9.81 13.99 -1.72
CA SER A 22 -8.66 14.15 -2.63
C SER A 22 -8.71 15.49 -3.38
N THR A 23 -9.89 15.90 -3.82
CA THR A 23 -10.08 17.19 -4.51
C THR A 23 -9.83 18.38 -3.58
N VAL A 24 -10.32 18.29 -2.34
CA VAL A 24 -10.10 19.33 -1.32
C VAL A 24 -8.63 19.36 -0.90
N ALA A 25 -7.99 18.21 -0.69
CA ALA A 25 -6.61 18.08 -0.25
C ALA A 25 -5.62 18.72 -1.22
N LEU A 26 -5.83 18.56 -2.53
CA LEU A 26 -5.02 19.22 -3.55
C LEU A 26 -5.20 20.73 -3.54
N THR A 27 -6.45 21.19 -3.43
CA THR A 27 -6.77 22.63 -3.45
C THR A 27 -6.17 23.33 -2.22
N CYS A 28 -6.34 22.75 -1.04
CA CYS A 28 -5.79 23.26 0.22
C CYS A 28 -4.28 23.10 0.28
N GLY A 29 -3.75 21.96 -0.16
CA GLY A 29 -2.32 21.67 -0.23
C GLY A 29 -1.60 22.72 -1.08
N ARG A 30 -2.01 22.90 -2.34
CA ARG A 30 -1.42 23.90 -3.25
C ARG A 30 -1.48 25.33 -2.69
N LYS A 31 -2.61 25.72 -2.09
CA LYS A 31 -2.74 27.03 -1.44
C LYS A 31 -1.73 27.18 -0.29
N ALA A 32 -1.58 26.17 0.56
CA ALA A 32 -0.57 26.18 1.63
C ALA A 32 0.86 26.24 1.07
N LEU A 33 1.13 25.64 -0.10
CA LEU A 33 2.44 25.72 -0.74
C LEU A 33 2.74 27.12 -1.35
N GLN A 34 1.72 27.84 -1.80
CA GLN A 34 1.84 29.18 -2.38
C GLN A 34 1.98 30.30 -1.34
N ILE A 35 1.57 30.07 -0.08
CA ILE A 35 1.67 31.05 1.02
C ILE A 35 3.14 31.33 1.44
N HIS A 36 4.11 30.53 0.98
CA HIS A 36 5.55 30.77 1.17
C HIS A 36 6.09 32.10 0.60
N GLY A 37 5.26 32.89 -0.09
CA GLY A 37 5.61 34.21 -0.63
C GLY A 37 4.90 35.42 -0.01
N SER A 38 4.08 35.27 1.04
CA SER A 38 3.44 36.42 1.68
C SER A 38 3.40 36.31 3.20
N PRO A 39 3.80 37.37 3.94
CA PRO A 39 3.80 37.38 5.40
C PRO A 39 2.38 37.60 5.91
N SER A 40 1.50 36.61 5.73
CA SER A 40 0.14 36.64 6.28
C SER A 40 -0.10 35.44 7.20
N SER A 41 -0.04 35.74 8.51
CA SER A 41 -0.76 35.24 9.70
C SER A 41 -1.38 33.84 9.79
N THR A 42 -1.16 32.91 8.86
CA THR A 42 -1.56 31.52 9.05
C THR A 42 -0.61 30.89 10.08
N SER A 43 -1.16 30.53 11.25
CA SER A 43 -0.42 29.84 12.30
C SER A 43 0.28 28.62 11.71
N ASN A 44 1.58 28.44 12.00
CA ASN A 44 2.40 27.28 11.61
C ASN A 44 1.66 25.93 11.84
N THR A 45 0.81 25.86 12.87
CA THR A 45 -0.04 24.72 13.18
C THR A 45 -1.05 24.38 12.08
N HIS A 46 -1.64 25.38 11.42
CA HIS A 46 -2.62 25.19 10.35
C HIS A 46 -1.95 24.64 9.08
N GLU A 47 -0.76 25.12 8.74
CA GLU A 47 0.02 24.59 7.62
C GLU A 47 0.43 23.13 7.87
N LEU A 48 0.92 22.82 9.08
CA LEU A 48 1.27 21.45 9.45
C LEU A 48 0.06 20.51 9.40
N ALA A 49 -1.10 20.97 9.86
CA ALA A 49 -2.35 20.21 9.80
C ALA A 49 -2.77 19.93 8.35
N ILE A 50 -2.71 20.92 7.46
CA ILE A 50 -3.02 20.72 6.03
C ILE A 50 -2.08 19.67 5.43
N ARG A 51 -0.76 19.79 5.65
CA ARG A 51 0.22 18.82 5.13
C ARG A 51 -0.05 17.41 5.65
N PHE A 52 -0.36 17.28 6.94
CA PHE A 52 -0.72 16.01 7.56
C PHE A 52 -1.94 15.38 6.87
N PHE A 53 -3.06 16.11 6.77
CA PHE A 53 -4.28 15.59 6.18
C PHE A 53 -4.13 15.30 4.68
N THR A 54 -3.42 16.16 3.94
CA THR A 54 -3.09 15.90 2.53
C THR A 54 -2.26 14.62 2.38
N GLY A 55 -1.29 14.40 3.26
CA GLY A 55 -0.51 13.15 3.28
C GLY A 55 -1.35 11.91 3.57
N VAL A 56 -2.27 11.98 4.53
CA VAL A 56 -3.22 10.88 4.82
C VAL A 56 -4.10 10.60 3.61
N ILE A 57 -4.62 11.64 2.95
CA ILE A 57 -5.51 11.47 1.80
C ILE A 57 -4.77 10.87 0.61
N ILE A 58 -3.53 11.30 0.34
CA ILE A 58 -2.68 10.70 -0.70
C ILE A 58 -2.39 9.23 -0.39
N TRP A 59 -2.07 8.89 0.87
CA TRP A 59 -1.86 7.50 1.27
C TRP A 59 -3.09 6.64 0.95
N TYR A 60 -4.27 7.10 1.35
CA TYR A 60 -5.53 6.40 1.11
C TYR A 60 -5.84 6.31 -0.39
N ASP A 61 -5.61 7.36 -1.18
CA ASP A 61 -5.79 7.33 -2.64
C ASP A 61 -4.91 6.26 -3.27
N ILE A 62 -3.60 6.26 -2.96
CA ILE A 62 -2.66 5.26 -3.47
C ILE A 62 -3.13 3.84 -3.14
N LEU A 63 -3.38 3.54 -1.85
CA LEU A 63 -3.79 2.20 -1.42
C LEU A 63 -5.15 1.80 -1.99
N SER A 64 -6.07 2.75 -2.16
CA SER A 64 -7.35 2.48 -2.81
C SER A 64 -7.17 2.02 -4.26
N CYS A 65 -6.23 2.63 -4.98
CA CYS A 65 -5.97 2.31 -6.38
C CYS A 65 -5.30 0.97 -6.53
N VAL A 66 -4.30 0.67 -5.70
CA VAL A 66 -3.67 -0.65 -5.74
C VAL A 66 -4.57 -1.74 -5.14
N THR A 67 -5.56 -1.42 -4.31
CA THR A 67 -6.55 -2.39 -3.82
C THR A 67 -7.59 -2.73 -4.89
N THR A 68 -8.17 -1.71 -5.52
CA THR A 68 -9.35 -1.85 -6.38
C THR A 68 -9.02 -1.87 -7.88
N GLY A 69 -7.79 -1.50 -8.23
CA GLY A 69 -7.37 -1.29 -9.62
C GLY A 69 -8.07 -0.10 -10.29
N LEU A 70 -8.68 0.80 -9.50
CA LEU A 70 -9.23 2.06 -9.96
C LEU A 70 -8.12 3.07 -10.25
N LYS A 71 -8.47 4.10 -11.03
CA LYS A 71 -7.58 5.21 -11.33
C LYS A 71 -7.30 6.04 -10.06
N PRO A 72 -6.03 6.42 -9.81
CA PRO A 72 -5.69 7.47 -8.85
C PRO A 72 -6.55 8.70 -9.05
N PHE A 73 -7.21 9.16 -7.99
CA PHE A 73 -7.88 10.45 -8.01
C PHE A 73 -6.87 11.59 -8.22
N LEU A 74 -5.61 11.34 -7.85
CA LEU A 74 -4.48 12.25 -7.95
C LEU A 74 -3.53 11.84 -9.10
N ALA A 75 -3.32 12.72 -10.08
CA ALA A 75 -2.31 12.48 -11.13
C ALA A 75 -0.89 12.79 -10.60
N LEU A 76 0.13 12.08 -11.10
CA LEU A 76 1.52 12.24 -10.64
C LEU A 76 2.01 13.70 -10.72
N HIS A 77 1.76 14.37 -11.85
CA HIS A 77 2.09 15.78 -12.06
C HIS A 77 1.37 16.71 -11.06
N ASP A 78 0.19 16.32 -10.60
CA ASP A 78 -0.59 17.13 -9.66
C ASP A 78 -0.09 17.02 -8.22
N VAL A 79 0.69 15.98 -7.91
CA VAL A 79 1.18 15.69 -6.56
C VAL A 79 2.66 15.88 -6.38
N ASP A 80 3.50 16.01 -7.42
CA ASP A 80 4.96 16.09 -7.24
C ASP A 80 5.41 17.16 -6.22
N GLU A 81 4.93 18.39 -6.36
CA GLU A 81 5.22 19.49 -5.42
C GLU A 81 4.69 19.23 -4.00
N VAL A 82 3.62 18.46 -3.89
CA VAL A 82 2.94 18.13 -2.63
C VAL A 82 3.63 16.94 -1.95
N PHE A 83 4.03 15.93 -2.72
CA PHE A 83 4.67 14.70 -2.29
C PHE A 83 6.02 14.98 -1.64
N ASP A 84 6.80 15.91 -2.21
CA ASP A 84 8.11 16.30 -1.68
C ASP A 84 8.02 16.99 -0.31
N LYS A 85 6.84 17.51 0.03
CA LYS A 85 6.55 18.16 1.31
C LYS A 85 5.85 17.23 2.30
N ILE A 86 5.60 15.97 1.91
CA ILE A 86 4.98 14.94 2.75
C ILE A 86 6.04 13.93 3.18
N HIS A 87 6.09 13.70 4.48
CA HIS A 87 6.97 12.73 5.12
C HIS A 87 6.18 11.47 5.48
N PHE A 88 5.96 10.58 4.50
CA PHE A 88 5.18 9.34 4.71
C PHE A 88 5.78 8.45 5.81
N HIS A 89 7.10 8.49 6.00
CA HIS A 89 7.77 7.75 7.05
C HIS A 89 7.33 8.20 8.45
N ARG A 90 7.04 9.49 8.62
CA ARG A 90 6.52 10.06 9.87
C ARG A 90 5.02 9.85 10.04
N LEU A 91 4.28 9.78 8.94
CA LEU A 91 2.81 9.66 8.94
C LEU A 91 2.35 8.21 9.10
N MET A 92 2.88 7.32 8.27
CA MET A 92 2.39 5.94 8.08
C MET A 92 3.47 4.89 8.32
N GLY A 93 4.70 5.32 8.64
CA GLY A 93 5.82 4.41 8.89
C GLY A 93 6.44 3.81 7.62
N CYS A 94 6.14 4.34 6.44
CA CYS A 94 6.69 3.84 5.18
C CYS A 94 7.45 4.95 4.45
N GLU A 95 8.62 4.65 3.89
CA GLU A 95 9.45 5.64 3.19
C GLU A 95 8.73 6.29 2.00
N SER A 96 8.87 7.62 1.87
CA SER A 96 8.19 8.39 0.81
C SER A 96 8.56 7.93 -0.60
N TRP A 97 9.81 7.50 -0.83
CA TRP A 97 10.27 7.01 -2.14
C TRP A 97 9.47 5.79 -2.59
N LEU A 98 9.11 4.91 -1.66
CA LEU A 98 8.41 3.67 -1.96
C LEU A 98 6.95 3.96 -2.30
N MET A 99 6.30 4.84 -1.54
CA MET A 99 4.93 5.25 -1.84
C MET A 99 4.80 5.92 -3.20
N ARG A 100 5.81 6.70 -3.61
CA ARG A 100 5.88 7.26 -4.96
C ARG A 100 5.95 6.17 -6.04
N LEU A 101 6.73 5.12 -5.81
CA LEU A 101 6.79 3.97 -6.73
C LEU A 101 5.48 3.17 -6.76
N ILE A 102 4.80 2.99 -5.62
CA ILE A 102 3.49 2.32 -5.59
C ILE A 102 2.44 3.12 -6.37
N LEU A 103 2.45 4.45 -6.26
CA LEU A 103 1.61 5.32 -7.10
C LEU A 103 1.96 5.15 -8.59
N GLU A 104 3.25 5.10 -8.93
CA GLU A 104 3.70 4.88 -10.31
C GLU A 104 3.22 3.53 -10.86
N ILE A 105 3.25 2.47 -10.04
CA ILE A 105 2.68 1.16 -10.36
C ILE A 105 1.17 1.30 -10.61
N ALA A 106 0.41 1.98 -9.75
CA ALA A 106 -1.03 2.17 -9.94
C ALA A 106 -1.36 2.87 -11.27
N ILE A 107 -0.59 3.91 -11.63
CA ILE A 107 -0.73 4.63 -12.90
C ILE A 107 -0.38 3.74 -14.08
N LEU A 108 0.69 2.96 -13.98
CA LEU A 108 1.07 1.98 -15.00
C LEU A 108 -0.04 0.94 -15.19
N CYS A 109 -0.67 0.52 -14.09
CA CYS A 109 -1.74 -0.46 -14.11
C CYS A 109 -2.99 0.03 -14.83
N GLU A 110 -3.40 1.25 -14.51
CA GLU A 110 -4.50 1.92 -15.18
C GLU A 110 -4.24 2.12 -16.68
N SER A 111 -3.00 2.49 -17.04
CA SER A 111 -2.59 2.67 -18.42
C SER A 111 -2.74 1.38 -19.23
N LYS A 112 -2.24 0.24 -18.74
CA LYS A 112 -2.38 -1.05 -19.44
C LYS A 112 -3.85 -1.48 -19.55
N LYS A 113 -4.68 -1.32 -18.51
CA LYS A 113 -6.13 -1.64 -18.58
C LYS A 113 -6.88 -0.81 -19.63
N ARG A 114 -6.60 0.49 -19.73
CA ARG A 114 -7.22 1.36 -20.77
C ARG A 114 -6.82 0.95 -22.19
N HIS A 115 -5.72 0.24 -22.31
CA HIS A 115 -5.00 0.01 -23.55
C HIS A 115 -4.81 -1.48 -23.86
N GLU A 116 -5.70 -2.35 -23.36
CA GLU A 116 -5.63 -3.81 -23.56
C GLU A 116 -5.57 -4.22 -25.05
N ASN A 117 -6.06 -3.38 -25.97
CA ASN A 117 -5.99 -3.57 -27.43
C ASN A 117 -4.85 -2.80 -28.12
N SER A 118 -3.78 -2.46 -27.41
CA SER A 118 -2.71 -1.61 -27.96
C SER A 118 -1.64 -2.37 -28.74
N GLY A 119 -1.08 -1.71 -29.75
CA GLY A 119 0.00 -2.28 -30.56
C GLY A 119 1.28 -2.57 -29.78
N ALA A 120 2.13 -3.44 -30.35
CA ALA A 120 3.34 -3.99 -29.73
C ALA A 120 4.28 -2.93 -29.10
N LEU A 121 4.44 -1.75 -29.73
CA LEU A 121 5.28 -0.66 -29.22
C LEU A 121 4.84 -0.15 -27.85
N ARG A 122 3.52 -0.06 -27.60
CA ARG A 122 2.99 0.38 -26.29
C ARG A 122 3.20 -0.70 -25.23
N MET A 123 3.14 -1.97 -25.63
CA MET A 123 3.45 -3.07 -24.70
C MET A 123 4.92 -3.12 -24.30
N GLN A 124 5.82 -2.83 -25.24
CA GLN A 124 7.25 -2.72 -24.96
C GLN A 124 7.55 -1.58 -23.98
N GLU A 125 6.92 -0.41 -24.16
CA GLU A 125 7.06 0.72 -23.23
C GLU A 125 6.57 0.39 -21.82
N LEU A 126 5.41 -0.28 -21.71
CA LEU A 126 4.88 -0.74 -20.42
C LEU A 126 5.84 -1.72 -19.72
N ALA A 127 6.43 -2.65 -20.46
CA ALA A 127 7.42 -3.60 -19.93
C ALA A 127 8.72 -2.89 -19.49
N HIS A 128 9.17 -1.89 -20.24
CA HIS A 128 10.34 -1.10 -19.89
C HIS A 128 10.12 -0.33 -18.58
N ARG A 129 8.99 0.38 -18.47
CA ARG A 129 8.61 1.10 -17.24
C ARG A 129 8.45 0.19 -16.04
N ALA A 130 7.85 -0.99 -16.22
CA ALA A 130 7.76 -1.99 -15.15
C ALA A 130 9.16 -2.45 -14.68
N THR A 131 10.08 -2.65 -15.62
CA THR A 131 11.46 -3.05 -15.31
C THR A 131 12.20 -1.96 -14.54
N ASP A 132 12.04 -0.69 -14.93
CA ASP A 132 12.62 0.46 -14.22
C ASP A 132 12.09 0.55 -12.78
N ILE A 133 10.77 0.49 -12.58
CA ILE A 133 10.15 0.52 -11.26
C ILE A 133 10.69 -0.63 -10.39
N LYS A 134 10.75 -1.86 -10.93
CA LYS A 134 11.32 -3.02 -10.24
C LYS A 134 12.76 -2.75 -9.80
N ALA A 135 13.61 -2.26 -10.70
CA ALA A 135 15.00 -1.96 -10.39
C ALA A 135 15.14 -0.91 -9.29
N ARG A 136 14.31 0.14 -9.31
CA ARG A 136 14.30 1.20 -8.28
C ARG A 136 13.84 0.68 -6.91
N ILE A 137 12.87 -0.24 -6.86
CA ILE A 137 12.46 -0.90 -5.61
C ILE A 137 13.61 -1.73 -5.04
N GLU A 138 14.26 -2.56 -5.86
CA GLU A 138 15.38 -3.39 -5.43
C GLU A 138 16.59 -2.55 -4.98
N LEU A 139 16.88 -1.45 -5.68
CA LEU A 139 17.91 -0.50 -5.28
C LEU A 139 17.58 0.14 -3.91
N GLY A 140 16.33 0.55 -3.69
CA GLY A 140 15.89 1.10 -2.41
C GLY A 140 16.03 0.09 -1.25
N LEU A 141 15.72 -1.18 -1.50
CA LEU A 141 15.87 -2.27 -0.53
C LEU A 141 17.33 -2.55 -0.17
N THR A 142 18.23 -2.55 -1.16
CA THR A 142 19.67 -2.76 -0.92
C THR A 142 20.29 -1.59 -0.16
N MET A 143 19.99 -0.36 -0.54
CA MET A 143 20.48 0.84 0.14
C MET A 143 20.01 0.88 1.60
N SER A 144 18.75 0.55 1.86
CA SER A 144 18.19 0.54 3.22
C SER A 144 18.80 -0.54 4.12
N SER A 145 19.26 -1.66 3.54
CA SER A 145 19.91 -2.74 4.28
C SER A 145 21.38 -2.41 4.64
N GLY A 146 22.06 -1.60 3.82
CA GLY A 146 23.47 -1.22 4.05
C GLY A 146 23.70 -0.33 5.27
N TYR A 147 22.71 0.48 5.68
CA TYR A 147 22.81 1.34 6.87
C TYR A 147 22.70 0.58 8.20
N GLN A 148 22.28 -0.70 8.20
CA GLN A 148 22.13 -1.50 9.41
C GLN A 148 23.47 -1.95 10.02
N HIS A 149 24.57 -1.97 9.26
CA HIS A 149 25.88 -2.39 9.78
C HIS A 149 26.73 -1.26 10.40
N GLY A 150 26.28 0.00 10.31
CA GLY A 150 27.04 1.16 10.82
C GLY A 150 26.52 1.78 12.12
N ALA A 151 25.35 1.37 12.60
CA ALA A 151 24.69 1.95 13.77
C ALA A 151 24.85 1.07 15.02
N THR A 152 26.08 0.83 15.45
CA THR A 152 26.37 0.48 16.85
C THR A 152 26.90 1.73 17.54
N MET A 153 26.33 2.04 18.71
CA MET A 153 26.68 3.10 19.66
C MET A 153 26.14 4.52 19.38
N VAL A 154 24.93 4.85 19.87
CA VAL A 154 24.67 6.14 20.54
C VAL A 154 23.60 5.95 21.63
N ASP A 155 23.87 6.58 22.78
CA ASP A 155 23.28 6.48 24.11
C ASP A 155 21.74 6.52 24.27
N ASN A 156 21.30 5.75 25.26
CA ASN A 156 20.00 5.82 25.92
C ASN A 156 19.90 7.07 26.80
N THR A 157 19.16 8.10 26.38
CA THR A 157 18.39 8.96 27.31
C THR A 157 17.39 9.82 26.56
N THR A 158 16.10 9.50 26.65
CA THR A 158 14.97 10.38 27.05
C THR A 158 13.64 9.91 26.42
N THR A 159 12.75 9.50 27.32
CA THR A 159 11.33 9.24 27.09
C THR A 159 10.62 10.48 26.58
N THR A 160 9.92 10.39 25.44
CA THR A 160 8.77 11.26 25.13
C THR A 160 7.68 10.43 24.46
N MET A 161 6.55 10.28 25.16
CA MET A 161 5.32 9.66 24.67
C MET A 161 4.65 10.56 23.62
N ILE A 162 5.13 10.47 22.38
CA ILE A 162 4.35 10.66 21.17
C ILE A 162 4.82 9.52 20.27
N SER A 163 3.92 8.64 19.84
CA SER A 163 4.23 7.44 19.06
C SER A 163 4.72 7.82 17.65
N HIS A 164 5.95 8.34 17.57
CA HIS A 164 6.73 8.44 16.36
C HIS A 164 7.27 7.04 16.07
N ALA A 165 6.94 6.48 14.91
CA ALA A 165 7.59 5.27 14.44
C ALA A 165 9.11 5.48 14.52
N SER A 166 9.79 4.65 15.30
CA SER A 166 11.25 4.69 15.38
C SER A 166 11.81 4.36 13.98
N ALA A 167 12.98 4.91 13.63
CA ALA A 167 13.63 4.62 12.34
C ALA A 167 13.72 3.10 12.03
N PRO A 168 13.96 2.21 13.02
CA PRO A 168 13.84 0.77 12.81
C PRO A 168 12.45 0.32 12.34
N SER A 169 11.35 0.74 12.97
CA SER A 169 9.99 0.35 12.55
C SER A 169 9.67 0.81 11.13
N VAL A 170 10.16 1.99 10.72
CA VAL A 170 9.98 2.50 9.36
C VAL A 170 10.62 1.58 8.33
N GLN A 171 11.85 1.12 8.59
CA GLN A 171 12.57 0.22 7.69
C GLN A 171 11.86 -1.12 7.52
N HIS A 172 11.33 -1.70 8.59
CA HIS A 172 10.62 -2.98 8.51
C HIS A 172 9.30 -2.85 7.74
N ILE A 173 8.50 -1.82 8.02
CA ILE A 173 7.25 -1.54 7.29
C ILE A 173 7.56 -1.30 5.80
N THR A 174 8.55 -0.45 5.51
CA THR A 174 8.99 -0.17 4.14
C THR A 174 9.42 -1.45 3.42
N ARG A 175 10.17 -2.34 4.09
CA ARG A 175 10.59 -3.62 3.52
C ARG A 175 9.40 -4.51 3.14
N VAL A 176 8.39 -4.60 4.01
CA VAL A 176 7.16 -5.36 3.75
C VAL A 176 6.43 -4.77 2.54
N PHE A 177 6.18 -3.46 2.53
CA PHE A 177 5.54 -2.78 1.40
C PHE A 177 6.30 -2.98 0.08
N ALA A 178 7.62 -2.93 0.11
CA ALA A 178 8.46 -3.09 -1.08
C ALA A 178 8.38 -4.51 -1.64
N CYS A 179 8.43 -5.54 -0.78
CA CYS A 179 8.28 -6.93 -1.22
C CYS A 179 6.91 -7.17 -1.86
N VAL A 180 5.85 -6.59 -1.29
CA VAL A 180 4.50 -6.74 -1.87
C VAL A 180 4.29 -5.89 -3.12
N ALA A 181 4.89 -4.71 -3.22
CA ALA A 181 4.87 -3.92 -4.44
C ALA A 181 5.47 -4.71 -5.62
N LEU A 182 6.52 -5.50 -5.38
CA LEU A 182 7.09 -6.41 -6.38
C LEU A 182 6.11 -7.54 -6.76
N VAL A 183 5.43 -8.16 -5.79
CA VAL A 183 4.38 -9.16 -6.04
C VAL A 183 3.28 -8.54 -6.90
N TYR A 184 2.76 -7.39 -6.50
CA TYR A 184 1.68 -6.69 -7.19
C TYR A 184 2.05 -6.35 -8.63
N LEU A 185 3.26 -5.80 -8.84
CA LEU A 185 3.79 -5.49 -10.16
C LEU A 185 3.89 -6.75 -11.04
N GLN A 186 4.36 -7.86 -10.48
CA GLN A 186 4.48 -9.12 -11.20
C GLN A 186 3.11 -9.71 -11.57
N VAL A 187 2.16 -9.71 -10.64
CA VAL A 187 0.76 -10.10 -10.89
C VAL A 187 0.19 -9.28 -12.03
N PHE A 188 0.49 -7.98 -12.05
CA PHE A 188 -0.02 -7.10 -13.08
C PHE A 188 0.57 -7.37 -14.47
N ILE A 189 1.86 -7.72 -14.54
CA ILE A 189 2.56 -7.98 -15.80
C ILE A 189 2.15 -9.35 -16.36
N SER A 190 2.25 -10.39 -15.54
CA SER A 190 2.20 -11.80 -15.95
C SER A 190 0.91 -12.53 -15.57
N GLY A 191 0.01 -11.85 -14.86
CA GLY A 191 -1.25 -12.43 -14.38
C GLY A 191 -1.16 -12.96 -12.94
N PRO A 192 -2.31 -13.12 -12.25
CA PRO A 192 -2.38 -13.55 -10.86
C PRO A 192 -2.24 -15.07 -10.73
N HIS A 193 -1.07 -15.59 -11.06
CA HIS A 193 -0.76 -17.01 -10.98
C HIS A 193 0.29 -17.28 -9.89
N PRO A 194 -0.10 -17.81 -8.71
CA PRO A 194 0.82 -18.12 -7.62
C PRO A 194 1.99 -19.06 -7.96
N GLN A 195 1.93 -19.75 -9.11
CA GLN A 195 2.99 -20.65 -9.59
C GLN A 195 4.10 -19.93 -10.35
N ILE A 196 3.94 -18.64 -10.66
CA ILE A 196 4.99 -17.86 -11.31
C ILE A 196 6.15 -17.68 -10.31
N PRO A 197 7.40 -18.05 -10.67
CA PRO A 197 8.54 -18.02 -9.76
C PRO A 197 8.78 -16.65 -9.12
N GLU A 198 8.63 -15.56 -9.88
CA GLU A 198 8.79 -14.20 -9.37
C GLU A 198 7.72 -13.82 -8.33
N ILE A 199 6.49 -14.34 -8.48
CA ILE A 199 5.42 -14.15 -7.50
C ILE A 199 5.74 -14.94 -6.23
N GLN A 200 6.12 -16.22 -6.36
CA GLN A 200 6.51 -17.06 -5.21
C GLN A 200 7.67 -16.45 -4.43
N GLN A 201 8.69 -15.94 -5.14
CA GLN A 201 9.82 -15.27 -4.53
C GLN A 201 9.38 -14.01 -3.78
N GLY A 202 8.51 -13.18 -4.39
CA GLY A 202 7.99 -11.98 -3.75
C GLY A 202 7.15 -12.29 -2.50
N VAL A 203 6.30 -13.31 -2.54
CA VAL A 203 5.50 -13.78 -1.39
C VAL A 203 6.42 -14.28 -0.28
N SER A 204 7.42 -15.12 -0.61
CA SER A 204 8.40 -15.63 0.35
C SER A 204 9.21 -14.51 1.02
N ARG A 205 9.65 -13.51 0.24
CA ARG A 205 10.33 -12.31 0.77
C ARG A 205 9.42 -11.49 1.68
N THR A 206 8.14 -11.42 1.36
CA THR A 206 7.15 -10.74 2.19
C THR A 206 6.96 -11.46 3.53
N MET A 207 6.83 -12.79 3.53
CA MET A 207 6.75 -13.59 4.75
C MET A 207 7.99 -13.38 5.63
N ALA A 208 9.18 -13.49 5.04
CA ALA A 208 10.43 -13.23 5.76
C ALA A 208 10.50 -11.80 6.34
N ALA A 209 10.01 -10.79 5.62
CA ALA A 209 9.96 -9.42 6.14
C ALA A 209 8.96 -9.27 7.29
N LEU A 210 7.80 -9.93 7.23
CA LEU A 210 6.80 -9.94 8.30
C LEU A 210 7.34 -10.63 9.56
N ASP A 211 8.07 -11.73 9.42
CA ASP A 211 8.68 -12.45 10.53
C ASP A 211 9.76 -11.63 11.26
N THR A 212 10.38 -10.66 10.57
CA THR A 212 11.37 -9.75 11.17
C THR A 212 10.77 -8.53 11.86
N LEU A 213 9.44 -8.37 11.89
CA LEU A 213 8.82 -7.22 12.53
C LEU A 213 9.18 -7.18 14.04
N PRO A 214 9.58 -6.00 14.57
CA PRO A 214 9.95 -5.86 15.98
C PRO A 214 8.73 -6.01 16.92
N ASP A 215 7.54 -5.73 16.40
CA ASP A 215 6.27 -5.84 17.10
C ASP A 215 5.23 -6.41 16.13
N LYS A 216 4.60 -7.52 16.52
CA LYS A 216 3.57 -8.19 15.71
C LYS A 216 2.31 -7.33 15.56
N ASP A 217 2.07 -6.39 16.46
CA ASP A 217 0.94 -5.48 16.34
C ASP A 217 1.10 -4.50 15.16
N LEU A 218 2.29 -4.39 14.55
CA LEU A 218 2.52 -3.59 13.35
C LEU A 218 1.83 -4.19 12.11
N VAL A 219 1.47 -5.47 12.13
CA VAL A 219 0.69 -6.13 11.07
C VAL A 219 -0.62 -5.40 10.79
N ARG A 220 -1.14 -4.65 11.79
CA ARG A 220 -2.33 -3.80 11.66
C ARG A 220 -2.22 -2.71 10.60
N ASN A 221 -1.01 -2.21 10.36
CA ASN A 221 -0.74 -1.17 9.38
C ASN A 221 -0.34 -1.77 8.01
N LEU A 222 -0.44 -3.09 7.89
CA LEU A 222 0.03 -3.87 6.76
C LEU A 222 -1.12 -4.65 6.11
N LEU A 223 -2.36 -4.18 6.23
CA LEU A 223 -3.53 -4.87 5.66
C LEU A 223 -3.41 -5.05 4.14
N TRP A 224 -3.00 -4.01 3.41
CA TRP A 224 -2.75 -4.12 1.97
C TRP A 224 -1.63 -5.12 1.67
N PRO A 225 -0.40 -4.98 2.23
CA PRO A 225 0.66 -5.95 2.02
C PRO A 225 0.24 -7.40 2.31
N VAL A 226 -0.39 -7.62 3.47
CA VAL A 226 -0.81 -8.94 3.93
C VAL A 226 -1.84 -9.53 2.96
N CYS A 227 -2.90 -8.78 2.63
CA CYS A 227 -3.95 -9.23 1.73
C CYS A 227 -3.39 -9.65 0.36
N ILE A 228 -2.61 -8.79 -0.30
CA ILE A 228 -2.09 -9.06 -1.64
C ILE A 228 -1.18 -10.27 -1.66
N ALA A 229 -0.22 -10.36 -0.73
CA ALA A 229 0.71 -11.48 -0.67
C ALA A 229 0.03 -12.80 -0.27
N GLY A 230 -0.89 -12.77 0.70
CA GLY A 230 -1.65 -13.96 1.09
C GLY A 230 -2.61 -14.44 -0.02
N CYS A 231 -3.23 -13.52 -0.76
CA CYS A 231 -4.02 -13.87 -1.94
C CYS A 231 -3.17 -14.53 -3.02
N MET A 232 -1.87 -14.23 -3.12
CA MET A 232 -0.93 -14.82 -4.08
C MET A 232 -0.08 -15.97 -3.51
N ALA A 233 -0.38 -16.43 -2.30
CA ALA A 233 0.31 -17.56 -1.70
C ALA A 233 -0.03 -18.89 -2.39
N THR A 234 0.97 -19.77 -2.45
CA THR A 234 0.80 -21.18 -2.81
C THR A 234 0.11 -21.94 -1.68
N THR A 235 -0.51 -23.07 -1.99
CA THR A 235 -1.28 -23.88 -1.02
C THR A 235 -0.46 -24.31 0.20
N GLU A 236 0.85 -24.51 0.03
CA GLU A 236 1.77 -24.83 1.13
C GLU A 236 1.88 -23.71 2.18
N HIS A 237 1.65 -22.46 1.79
CA HIS A 237 1.78 -21.27 2.63
C HIS A 237 0.43 -20.73 3.15
N GLU A 238 -0.71 -21.24 2.69
CA GLU A 238 -2.05 -20.86 3.21
C GLU A 238 -2.14 -20.92 4.76
N PRO A 239 -1.60 -21.95 5.45
CA PRO A 239 -1.64 -22.00 6.92
C PRO A 239 -0.88 -20.87 7.61
N TYR A 240 0.24 -20.42 7.03
CA TYR A 240 1.01 -19.29 7.57
C TYR A 240 0.17 -18.01 7.56
N TRP A 241 -0.48 -17.70 6.44
CA TRP A 241 -1.28 -16.48 6.30
C TRP A 241 -2.51 -16.50 7.20
N ARG A 242 -3.18 -17.65 7.33
CA ARG A 242 -4.28 -17.83 8.29
C ARG A 242 -3.82 -17.55 9.72
N ASN A 243 -2.72 -18.17 10.14
CA ASN A 243 -2.18 -17.98 11.49
C ASN A 243 -1.77 -16.52 11.75
N LEU A 244 -1.14 -15.87 10.75
CA LEU A 244 -0.75 -14.46 10.84
C LEU A 244 -1.98 -13.59 11.11
N VAL A 245 -3.03 -13.68 10.29
CA VAL A 245 -4.23 -12.84 10.44
C VAL A 245 -5.00 -13.18 11.72
N SER A 246 -5.12 -14.47 12.07
CA SER A 246 -5.80 -14.89 13.30
C SER A 246 -5.07 -14.46 14.57
N SER A 247 -3.73 -14.42 14.57
CA SER A 247 -2.93 -13.98 15.73
C SER A 247 -3.13 -12.50 16.07
N VAL A 248 -3.62 -11.73 15.10
CA VAL A 248 -3.82 -10.29 15.17
C VAL A 248 -5.25 -9.96 15.63
N GLY A 249 -6.22 -10.88 15.52
CA GLY A 249 -7.66 -10.63 15.73
C GLY A 249 -8.19 -10.61 17.19
N GLY A 250 -7.39 -10.28 18.20
CA GLY A 250 -7.84 -10.22 19.61
C GLY A 250 -8.89 -9.13 19.91
N GLU A 251 -9.50 -9.12 21.09
CA GLU A 251 -10.65 -8.29 21.54
C GLU A 251 -10.52 -6.75 21.39
N ARG A 252 -9.34 -6.23 21.01
CA ARG A 252 -9.03 -4.79 20.92
C ARG A 252 -9.28 -4.15 19.55
N TRP A 253 -9.67 -4.93 18.55
CA TRP A 253 -9.76 -4.45 17.18
C TRP A 253 -11.15 -3.91 16.86
N SER A 254 -11.21 -2.63 16.52
CA SER A 254 -12.41 -2.00 15.98
C SER A 254 -12.86 -2.74 14.71
N PHE A 255 -13.90 -3.57 14.86
CA PHE A 255 -14.83 -4.07 13.85
C PHE A 255 -14.27 -4.30 12.42
N GLY A 256 -13.99 -5.56 12.08
CA GLY A 256 -14.29 -6.11 10.75
C GLY A 256 -13.23 -6.03 9.64
N TYR A 257 -12.06 -5.42 9.82
CA TYR A 257 -11.06 -5.32 8.74
C TYR A 257 -10.13 -6.55 8.61
N PRO A 258 -9.51 -7.08 9.68
CA PRO A 258 -8.67 -8.28 9.58
C PRO A 258 -9.46 -9.53 9.16
N SER A 259 -10.71 -9.68 9.63
CA SER A 259 -11.59 -10.78 9.20
C SER A 259 -11.86 -10.72 7.70
N LYS A 260 -12.19 -9.53 7.18
CA LYS A 260 -12.40 -9.29 5.75
C LYS A 260 -11.16 -9.62 4.91
N VAL A 261 -9.95 -9.35 5.41
CA VAL A 261 -8.71 -9.73 4.72
C VAL A 261 -8.60 -11.25 4.60
N LEU A 262 -8.88 -11.98 5.68
CA LEU A 262 -8.87 -13.44 5.63
C LEU A 262 -9.97 -13.98 4.70
N ASP A 263 -11.18 -13.41 4.74
CA ASP A 263 -12.27 -13.80 3.84
C ASP A 263 -11.86 -13.66 2.37
N ILE A 264 -11.23 -12.54 1.99
CA ILE A 264 -10.73 -12.31 0.62
C ILE A 264 -9.66 -13.35 0.25
N MET A 265 -8.72 -13.65 1.15
CA MET A 265 -7.67 -14.65 0.90
C MET A 265 -8.27 -16.05 0.70
N GLU A 266 -9.14 -16.48 1.60
CA GLU A 266 -9.75 -17.81 1.54
C GLU A 266 -10.62 -17.97 0.31
N GLU A 267 -11.32 -16.91 -0.11
CA GLU A 267 -12.08 -16.90 -1.35
C GLU A 267 -11.17 -17.00 -2.59
N CYS A 268 -10.04 -16.28 -2.62
CA CYS A 268 -9.05 -16.47 -3.69
C CYS A 268 -8.57 -17.92 -3.78
N TRP A 269 -8.29 -18.55 -2.63
CA TRP A 269 -7.82 -19.94 -2.57
C TRP A 269 -8.90 -20.92 -3.02
N ARG A 270 -10.16 -20.71 -2.59
CA ARG A 270 -11.32 -21.52 -2.96
C ARG A 270 -11.59 -21.46 -4.46
N LEU A 271 -11.70 -20.26 -5.02
CA LEU A 271 -11.95 -20.04 -6.45
C LEU A 271 -10.88 -20.71 -7.32
N ARG A 272 -9.60 -20.66 -6.91
CA ARG A 272 -8.53 -21.34 -7.66
C ARG A 272 -8.59 -22.86 -7.58
N LYS A 273 -9.00 -23.43 -6.43
CA LYS A 273 -9.15 -24.89 -6.26
C LYS A 273 -10.31 -25.44 -7.10
N GLU A 274 -11.39 -24.69 -7.22
CA GLU A 274 -12.59 -25.10 -7.98
C GLU A 274 -12.40 -24.99 -9.51
N GLN A 275 -11.48 -24.15 -9.97
CA GLN A 275 -11.28 -23.84 -11.39
C GLN A 275 -10.37 -24.83 -12.15
N SER A 276 -10.35 -26.12 -11.77
CA SER A 276 -9.48 -27.14 -12.38
C SER A 276 -9.60 -27.29 -13.92
N GLU A 277 -10.55 -26.62 -14.59
CA GLU A 277 -10.75 -26.67 -16.05
C GLU A 277 -10.88 -25.29 -16.75
N ASN A 278 -11.01 -24.16 -16.04
CA ASN A 278 -11.19 -22.83 -16.64
C ASN A 278 -10.10 -21.85 -16.20
N LEU A 279 -9.32 -21.35 -17.17
CA LEU A 279 -8.17 -20.44 -17.04
C LEU A 279 -8.52 -19.00 -16.58
N VAL A 280 -9.50 -18.81 -15.69
CA VAL A 280 -9.82 -17.47 -15.20
C VAL A 280 -8.76 -17.04 -14.19
N ALA A 281 -8.11 -15.91 -14.47
CA ALA A 281 -7.18 -15.27 -13.56
C ALA A 281 -7.89 -14.85 -12.26
N VAL A 282 -7.56 -15.48 -11.12
CA VAL A 282 -8.14 -15.18 -9.80
C VAL A 282 -7.17 -14.38 -8.95
N ASP A 283 -7.53 -13.12 -8.71
CA ASP A 283 -6.87 -12.20 -7.79
C ASP A 283 -7.79 -11.72 -6.66
N TRP A 284 -7.26 -10.86 -5.77
CA TRP A 284 -8.02 -10.27 -4.66
C TRP A 284 -9.21 -9.43 -5.15
N MET A 285 -9.13 -8.81 -6.34
CA MET A 285 -10.24 -8.04 -6.92
C MET A 285 -11.38 -8.98 -7.31
N THR A 286 -11.05 -10.15 -7.86
CA THR A 286 -12.01 -11.20 -8.22
C THR A 286 -12.70 -11.76 -6.99
N ALA A 287 -11.93 -12.05 -5.93
CA ALA A 287 -12.47 -12.51 -4.65
C ALA A 287 -13.37 -11.45 -3.99
N MET A 288 -12.93 -10.19 -3.91
CA MET A 288 -13.75 -9.08 -3.40
C MET A 288 -15.07 -8.95 -4.17
N LYS A 289 -15.04 -9.08 -5.50
CA LYS A 289 -16.25 -9.07 -6.33
C LYS A 289 -17.17 -10.26 -6.04
N ASN A 290 -16.62 -11.45 -5.81
CA ASN A 290 -17.42 -12.64 -5.50
C ASN A 290 -18.13 -12.52 -4.13
N LEU A 291 -17.44 -11.93 -3.16
CA LEU A 291 -17.96 -11.68 -1.81
C LEU A 291 -18.88 -10.45 -1.69
N ASP A 292 -19.13 -9.73 -2.79
CA ASP A 292 -19.82 -8.42 -2.80
C ASP A 292 -19.17 -7.40 -1.84
N MET A 293 -17.84 -7.42 -1.77
CA MET A 293 -17.02 -6.60 -0.89
C MET A 293 -16.33 -5.47 -1.65
N LYS A 294 -16.35 -4.28 -1.03
CA LYS A 294 -15.59 -3.10 -1.47
C LYS A 294 -14.78 -2.56 -0.30
N VAL A 295 -13.71 -3.26 0.04
CA VAL A 295 -12.88 -2.93 1.20
C VAL A 295 -11.75 -2.00 0.76
N LEU A 296 -11.48 -0.97 1.56
CA LEU A 296 -10.26 -0.21 1.48
C LEU A 296 -9.21 -0.86 2.40
N LEU A 297 -8.15 -1.41 1.81
CA LEU A 297 -7.05 -2.02 2.56
C LEU A 297 -6.03 -0.92 2.90
N VAL A 298 -6.17 -0.32 4.09
CA VAL A 298 -5.30 0.77 4.59
C VAL A 298 -4.63 0.40 5.90
#